data_AF-A0A426DI62-F1
#
_entry.id   AF-A0A426DI62-F1
#
_cell.length_a   1.000
_cell.length_b   1.000
_cell.length_c   1.000
_cell.angle_alpha   90.00
_cell.angle_beta   90.00
_cell.angle_gamma   90.00
#
_symmetry.space_group_name_H-M   'P 1'
#
loop_
_entity.id
_entity.type
_entity.pdbx_description
1 polymer ?
#
loop_
_entity_poly.entity_id
_entity_poly.type
_entity_poly.pdbx_seq_one_letter_code
_entity_poly.pdbx_strand_id
1 'polypeptide(L)' 'MNHNESEQFKWLLCPVCRSKTRIKMRSDTELRNFPLFCPKCKQEILISVTQFHISVIVMKRSADCTGVAEVSMCCKQSYP' A
#
# COMPACT_ATOMS: atom_id res chain seq x y z
N MET A 1 -5.22 35.68 23.27
CA MET A 1 -4.14 34.92 22.61
C MET A 1 -4.73 33.59 22.16
N ASN A 2 -4.81 33.36 20.85
CA ASN A 2 -5.45 32.19 20.29
C ASN A 2 -4.54 30.96 20.44
N HIS A 3 -4.81 30.10 21.42
CA HIS A 3 -4.29 28.74 21.41
C HIS A 3 -5.12 27.91 20.42
N ASN A 4 -4.91 28.15 19.13
CA ASN A 4 -5.29 27.20 18.11
C ASN A 4 -4.17 26.16 18.01
N GLU A 5 -3.99 25.39 19.08
CA GLU A 5 -3.22 24.15 19.04
C GLU A 5 -4.11 23.13 18.30
N SER A 6 -4.18 23.36 17.00
CA SER A 6 -4.85 22.50 16.06
C SER A 6 -4.02 21.24 15.98
N GLU A 7 -4.37 20.25 16.80
CA GLU A 7 -3.99 18.85 16.62
C GLU A 7 -4.28 18.48 15.16
N GLN A 8 -3.27 18.60 14.29
CA GLN A 8 -3.44 18.41 12.85
C GLN A 8 -3.51 16.91 12.56
N PHE A 9 -4.67 16.30 12.81
CA PHE A 9 -4.90 14.92 12.44
C PHE A 9 -4.86 14.78 10.91
N LYS A 10 -3.91 13.99 10.40
CA LYS A 10 -3.82 13.66 8.98
C LYS A 10 -4.22 12.21 8.76
N TRP A 11 -5.03 11.96 7.75
CA TRP A 11 -5.36 10.62 7.33
C TRP A 11 -4.25 10.07 6.45
N LEU A 12 -3.83 8.83 6.71
CA LEU A 12 -2.91 8.18 5.79
C LEU A 12 -3.67 7.74 4.53
N LEU A 13 -3.12 8.08 3.37
CA LEU A 13 -3.61 7.66 2.06
C LEU A 13 -2.69 6.58 1.50
N CYS A 14 -3.26 5.58 0.84
CA CYS A 14 -2.46 4.58 0.15
C CYS A 14 -1.70 5.22 -1.04
N PRO A 15 -0.39 5.00 -1.22
CA PRO A 15 0.37 5.58 -2.33
C PRO A 15 -0.07 5.06 -3.71
N VAL A 16 -0.64 3.85 -3.77
CA VAL A 16 -1.04 3.21 -5.04
C VAL A 16 -2.42 3.70 -5.51
N CYS A 17 -3.43 3.66 -4.64
CA CYS A 17 -4.82 3.94 -5.00
C CYS A 17 -5.38 5.24 -4.42
N ARG A 18 -4.58 6.00 -3.65
CA ARG A 18 -4.96 7.21 -2.89
C ARG A 18 -6.24 7.07 -2.05
N SER A 19 -6.64 5.85 -1.76
CA SER A 19 -7.84 5.60 -0.97
C SER A 19 -7.55 5.92 0.50
N LYS A 20 -8.54 6.51 1.17
CA LYS A 20 -8.48 6.75 2.62
C LYS A 20 -8.25 5.43 3.35
N THR A 21 -7.21 5.38 4.17
CA THR A 21 -7.03 4.29 5.13
C THR A 21 -7.77 4.64 6.42
N ARG A 22 -8.03 3.63 7.26
CA ARG A 22 -8.67 3.83 8.57
C ARG A 22 -7.72 4.45 9.62
N ILE A 23 -6.47 4.72 9.24
CA ILE A 23 -5.42 5.17 10.16
C ILE A 23 -5.39 6.70 10.18
N LYS A 24 -5.63 7.27 11.36
CA LYS A 24 -5.40 8.68 11.66
C LYS A 24 -4.04 8.83 12.31
N MET A 25 -3.22 9.73 11.77
CA MET A 25 -1.92 10.10 12.33
C MET A 25 -2.11 11.34 13.19
N ARG A 26 -1.49 11.35 14.38
CA ARG A 26 -1.23 12.56 15.16
C ARG A 26 0.23 12.99 15.00
N SER A 27 0.57 14.17 15.51
CA SER A 27 1.93 14.74 15.47
C SER A 27 2.95 13.92 16.24
N ASP A 28 2.51 13.28 17.32
CA ASP A 28 3.29 12.42 18.22
C ASP A 28 3.32 10.94 17.78
N THR A 29 2.59 10.57 16.73
CA THR A 29 2.51 9.16 16.31
C THR A 29 3.74 8.78 15.47
N GLU A 30 4.48 7.79 15.96
CA GLU A 30 5.53 7.11 15.21
C GLU A 30 5.11 5.66 14.89
N LEU A 31 5.17 5.29 13.61
CA LEU A 31 4.93 3.93 13.13
C LEU A 31 6.20 3.43 12.47
N ARG A 32 6.72 2.28 12.92
CA ARG A 32 7.88 1.63 12.31
C ARG A 32 7.45 0.28 11.73
N ASN A 33 7.86 0.02 10.48
CA ASN A 33 7.63 -1.24 9.78
C ASN A 33 6.17 -1.72 9.85
N PHE A 34 5.21 -0.81 9.66
CA PHE A 34 3.79 -1.14 9.75
C PHE A 34 3.30 -1.72 8.42
N PRO A 35 2.82 -2.98 8.36
CA PRO A 35 2.25 -3.56 7.14
C PRO A 35 0.83 -3.02 6.94
N LEU A 36 0.62 -2.35 5.81
CA LEU A 36 -0.66 -1.81 5.40
C LEU A 36 -1.22 -2.60 4.23
N PHE A 37 -2.28 -3.35 4.48
CA PHE A 37 -2.99 -4.09 3.44
C PHE A 37 -4.03 -3.21 2.77
N CYS A 38 -3.95 -3.08 1.43
CA CYS A 38 -4.95 -2.36 0.66
C CYS A 38 -5.86 -3.35 -0.09
N PRO A 39 -7.18 -3.42 0.23
CA PRO A 39 -8.09 -4.37 -0.41
C PRO A 39 -8.29 -4.11 -1.91
N LYS A 40 -8.09 -2.87 -2.37
CA LYS A 40 -8.14 -2.53 -3.81
C LYS A 40 -6.91 -3.00 -4.58
N CYS A 41 -5.73 -2.87 -3.98
CA CYS A 41 -4.47 -3.24 -4.63
C CYS A 41 -4.15 -4.72 -4.42
N LYS A 42 -4.78 -5.38 -3.43
CA LYS A 42 -4.48 -6.74 -2.98
C LYS A 42 -2.98 -6.94 -2.69
N GLN A 43 -2.35 -5.88 -2.20
CA GLN A 43 -0.93 -5.80 -1.92
C GLN A 43 -0.75 -5.33 -0.49
N GLU A 44 0.33 -5.81 0.13
CA GLU A 44 0.78 -5.35 1.42
C GLU A 44 1.91 -4.33 1.21
N ILE A 45 1.81 -3.19 1.90
CA ILE A 45 2.77 -2.10 1.78
C ILE A 45 3.35 -1.86 3.17
N LEU A 46 4.65 -2.01 3.31
CA LEU A 46 5.37 -1.68 4.53
C LEU A 46 5.64 -0.19 4.57
N ILE A 47 5.07 0.51 5.55
CA ILE A 47 5.24 1.96 5.74
C ILE A 47 5.92 2.26 7.08
N SER A 48 6.68 3.34 7.11
CA SER A 48 7.12 3.99 8.35
C SER A 48 6.63 5.43 8.35
N VAL A 49 6.12 5.88 9.50
CA VAL A 49 5.69 7.26 9.68
C VAL A 49 6.38 7.87 10.89
N THR A 50 6.94 9.07 10.69
CA THR A 50 7.58 9.85 11.74
C THR A 50 7.15 11.29 11.59
N GLN A 51 6.47 11.86 12.60
CA GLN A 51 6.02 13.27 12.61
C GLN A 51 5.30 13.68 11.31
N PHE A 52 4.31 12.88 10.88
CA PHE A 52 3.58 13.00 9.59
C PHE A 52 4.36 12.75 8.30
N HIS A 53 5.65 12.42 8.39
CA HIS A 53 6.44 12.06 7.22
C HIS A 53 6.24 10.57 6.91
N ILE A 54 5.61 10.27 5.77
CA ILE A 54 5.31 8.90 5.36
C ILE A 54 6.43 8.41 4.45
N SER A 55 7.09 7.33 4.83
CA SER A 55 8.09 6.65 4.00
C SER A 55 7.60 5.24 3.68
N VAL A 56 7.63 4.90 2.39
CA VAL A 56 7.26 3.56 1.91
C VAL A 56 8.54 2.75 1.82
N ILE A 57 8.61 1.63 2.55
CA ILE A 57 9.82 0.81 2.64
C ILE A 57 9.76 -0.29 1.57
N VAL A 58 8.68 -1.07 1.53
CA VAL A 58 8.54 -2.21 0.61
C VAL A 58 7.10 -2.32 0.15
N MET A 59 6.89 -2.54 -1.15
CA MET A 59 5.61 -3.00 -1.69
C MET A 59 5.72 -4.51 -1.96
N LYS A 60 4.99 -5.32 -1.20
CA LYS A 60 4.90 -6.77 -1.45
C LYS A 60 3.92 -6.98 -2.60
N ARG A 61 4.47 -7.09 -3.79
CA ARG A 61 3.76 -7.62 -4.96
C ARG A 61 3.92 -9.13 -4.89
N SER A 62 2.82 -9.85 -4.70
CA SER A 62 2.80 -11.30 -4.94
C SER A 62 3.00 -11.52 -6.44
N ALA A 63 4.25 -11.54 -6.88
CA ALA A 63 4.62 -12.09 -8.17
C ALA A 63 4.73 -13.60 -7.99
N ASP A 64 3.72 -14.32 -8.45
CA ASP A 64 3.84 -15.48 -9.34
C ASP A 64 2.39 -15.86 -9.76
N CYS A 65 2.02 -16.02 -11.02
CA CYS A 65 2.73 -16.71 -12.07
C CYS A 65 3.40 -15.76 -13.06
N THR A 66 4.73 -15.66 -12.99
CA THR A 66 5.53 -15.45 -14.21
C THR A 66 5.59 -16.80 -14.94
N GLY A 67 4.42 -17.31 -15.30
CA GLY A 67 4.34 -18.19 -16.45
C GLY A 67 4.56 -17.29 -17.64
N VAL A 68 5.74 -17.41 -18.25
CA VAL A 68 5.93 -17.07 -19.66
C VAL A 68 4.88 -17.83 -20.49
N ALA A 69 3.65 -17.33 -20.54
CA ALA A 69 2.83 -17.58 -21.70
C ALA A 69 3.33 -16.58 -22.75
N GLU A 70 4.42 -16.98 -23.39
CA GLU A 70 4.75 -16.49 -24.72
C GLU A 70 3.45 -16.31 -25.50
N VAL A 71 3.31 -15.14 -26.11
CA VAL A 71 2.42 -14.97 -27.25
C VAL A 71 2.98 -15.87 -28.36
N SER A 72 2.68 -17.16 -28.31
CA SER A 72 2.83 -18.10 -29.41
C SER A 72 1.91 -19.30 -29.18
N MET A 73 0.82 -19.27 -29.94
CA MET A 73 0.20 -20.44 -30.58
C MET A 73 0.56 -21.82 -30.00
N CYS A 74 -0.35 -22.39 -29.21
CA CYS A 74 -0.64 -23.81 -29.35
C CYS A 74 -2.11 -24.10 -29.00
N CYS A 75 -3.03 -23.51 -29.76
CA CYS A 75 -4.17 -24.29 -30.23
C CYS A 75 -3.59 -25.44 -31.06
N LYS A 76 -3.36 -26.61 -30.46
CA LYS A 76 -3.41 -27.87 -31.20
C LYS A 76 -4.24 -28.87 -30.44
N GLN A 77 -5.45 -29.06 -30.97
CA GLN A 77 -6.18 -30.33 -31.00
C GLN A 77 -5.27 -31.53 -30.66
N SER A 78 -5.62 -32.24 -29.60
CA SER A 78 -5.77 -33.69 -29.68
C SER A 78 -6.69 -34.15 -28.57
N TYR A 79 -7.89 -34.54 -28.99
CA TYR A 79 -8.66 -35.61 -28.37
C TYR A 79 -7.73 -36.78 -28.00
N PRO A 80 -7.99 -37.44 -26.86
CA PRO A 80 -8.72 -38.71 -26.95
C PRO A 80 -10.18 -38.61 -26.49
#